data_AF-A0A7W8W085-F1
#
_entry.id   AF-A0A7W8W085-F1
#
_cell.length_a   1.000
_cell.length_b   1.000
_cell.length_c   1.000
_cell.angle_alpha   90.00
_cell.angle_beta   90.00
_cell.angle_gamma   90.00
#
_symmetry.space_group_name_H-M   'P 1'
#
loop_
_entity.id
_entity.type
_entity.pdbx_description
1 polymer ?
#
loop_
_entity_poly.entity_id
_entity_poly.type
_entity_poly.pdbx_seq_one_letter_code
_entity_poly.pdbx_strand_id
1 'polypeptide(L)' 'MLRDEGEAYGYRLDQAGNDVTTAQYKGTIHDFGLLNVLAADAPTRAAIQQMATALKTHLQ' A
#
# COMPACT_ATOMS: atom_id res chain seq x y z
N MET A 1 -11.19 2.35 -10.35
CA MET A 1 -12.03 3.33 -9.65
C MET A 1 -11.64 3.55 -8.18
N LEU A 2 -10.80 2.73 -7.53
CA LEU A 2 -10.51 2.86 -6.08
C LEU A 2 -9.27 3.67 -5.69
N ARG A 3 -8.44 4.09 -6.67
CA ARG A 3 -7.16 4.76 -6.40
C ARG A 3 -7.34 6.10 -5.69
N ASP A 4 -8.10 7.00 -6.32
CA ASP A 4 -8.25 8.37 -5.86
C ASP A 4 -9.00 8.41 -4.52
N GLU A 5 -9.96 7.50 -4.30
CA GLU A 5 -10.66 7.32 -3.03
C GLU A 5 -9.73 6.82 -1.91
N GLY A 6 -8.83 5.88 -2.21
CA GLY A 6 -7.83 5.40 -1.25
C GLY A 6 -6.85 6.50 -0.83
N GLU A 7 -6.37 7.30 -1.78
CA GLU A 7 -5.51 8.45 -1.50
C GLU A 7 -6.23 9.52 -0.66
N ALA A 8 -7.48 9.84 -1.01
CA ALA A 8 -8.29 10.78 -0.25
C ALA A 8 -8.56 10.29 1.18
N TYR A 9 -8.75 8.99 1.38
CA TYR A 9 -8.94 8.42 2.71
C TYR A 9 -7.67 8.50 3.55
N GLY A 10 -6.50 8.19 2.98
CA GLY A 10 -5.21 8.35 3.65
C GLY A 10 -4.98 9.79 4.11
N TYR A 11 -5.28 10.78 3.26
CA TYR A 11 -5.21 12.20 3.63
C TYR A 11 -6.17 12.58 4.77
N ARG A 12 -7.40 12.03 4.76
CA ARG A 12 -8.36 12.26 5.86
C ARG A 12 -7.87 11.68 7.18
N LEU A 13 -7.20 10.53 7.18
CA LEU A 13 -6.64 9.95 8.39
C LEU A 13 -5.47 10.80 8.93
N ASP A 14 -4.61 11.31 8.06
CA ASP A 14 -3.52 12.23 8.42
C ASP A 14 -4.07 13.53 9.03
N GLN A 15 -5.09 14.14 8.40
CA GLN A 15 -5.76 15.33 8.95
C GLN A 15 -6.41 15.09 10.33
N ALA A 16 -6.81 13.85 10.62
CA ALA A 16 -7.34 13.47 11.93
C ALA A 16 -6.24 13.21 12.99
N GLY A 17 -4.97 13.38 12.64
CA GLY A 17 -3.82 13.22 13.54
C GLY A 17 -3.37 11.77 13.72
N ASN A 18 -3.78 10.86 12.83
CA ASN A 18 -3.30 9.48 12.85
C ASN A 18 -1.92 9.39 12.21
N ASP A 19 -1.04 8.55 12.75
CA ASP A 19 0.21 8.19 12.09
C ASP A 19 -0.08 7.26 10.90
N VAL A 20 -0.11 7.82 9.69
CA VAL A 20 -0.52 7.13 8.47
C VAL A 20 0.46 7.36 7.34
N THR A 21 0.84 6.27 6.68
CA THR A 21 1.60 6.29 5.42
C THR A 21 0.68 5.93 4.25
N THR A 22 0.63 6.79 3.24
CA THR A 22 -0.06 6.53 1.96
C THR A 22 0.96 6.45 0.84
N ALA A 23 0.99 5.34 0.10
CA ALA A 23 1.93 5.13 -1.00
C ALA A 23 1.23 4.61 -2.26
N GLN A 24 1.56 5.21 -3.41
CA GLN A 24 1.07 4.77 -4.71
C GLN A 24 2.14 3.95 -5.44
N TYR A 25 1.78 2.73 -5.84
CA TYR A 25 2.59 1.88 -6.71
C TYR A 25 2.07 2.01 -8.14
N LYS A 26 2.86 2.64 -9.03
CA LYS A 26 2.49 2.85 -10.44
C LYS A 26 2.73 1.60 -11.28
N GLY A 27 2.00 1.49 -12.40
CA GLY A 27 2.15 0.39 -13.35
C GLY A 27 1.45 -0.91 -12.93
N THR A 28 0.58 -0.84 -11.92
CA THR A 28 -0.16 -1.99 -11.39
C THR A 28 -1.67 -1.82 -11.55
N ILE A 29 -2.41 -2.90 -11.30
CA ILE A 29 -3.87 -2.94 -11.22
C ILE A 29 -4.30 -3.23 -9.78
N HIS A 30 -5.60 -3.13 -9.48
CA HIS A 30 -6.14 -3.22 -8.12
C HIS A 30 -5.57 -4.38 -7.28
N ASP A 31 -5.66 -5.61 -7.80
CA ASP A 31 -5.31 -6.82 -7.06
C ASP A 31 -3.85 -7.26 -7.20
N PHE A 32 -2.92 -6.36 -7.55
CA PHE A 32 -1.53 -6.73 -7.83
C PHE A 32 -0.80 -7.39 -6.66
N GLY A 33 -1.18 -7.08 -5.41
CA GLY A 33 -0.66 -7.73 -4.21
C GLY A 33 -1.26 -9.12 -3.90
N LEU A 34 -2.33 -9.50 -4.60
CA LEU A 34 -3.07 -10.76 -4.40
C LEU A 34 -2.82 -11.77 -5.54
N LEU A 35 -2.67 -11.29 -6.78
CA LEU A 35 -2.60 -12.15 -7.95
C LEU A 35 -1.22 -12.82 -8.10
N ASN A 36 -1.18 -14.15 -8.04
CA ASN A 36 0.05 -14.94 -8.20
C ASN A 36 0.82 -14.66 -9.49
N VAL A 37 0.12 -14.33 -10.59
CA VAL A 37 0.76 -14.01 -11.88
C VAL A 37 1.60 -12.74 -11.82
N LEU A 38 1.34 -11.85 -10.86
CA LEU A 38 2.06 -10.59 -10.65
C LEU A 38 3.03 -10.65 -9.46
N ALA A 39 3.17 -11.81 -8.79
CA ALA A 39 3.97 -11.94 -7.57
C ALA A 39 5.46 -11.62 -7.78
N ALA A 40 5.96 -11.87 -9.00
CA ALA A 40 7.34 -11.59 -9.38
C ALA A 40 7.56 -10.19 -9.98
N ASP A 41 6.53 -9.34 -10.03
CA ASP A 41 6.69 -7.98 -10.52
C ASP A 41 7.41 -7.12 -9.48
N ALA A 42 8.26 -6.20 -9.96
CA ALA A 42 8.97 -5.26 -9.12
C ALA A 42 8.04 -4.45 -8.17
N PRO A 43 6.93 -3.84 -8.64
CA PRO A 43 6.02 -3.11 -7.74
C PRO A 43 5.34 -4.02 -6.71
N THR A 44 5.01 -5.26 -7.05
CA THR A 44 4.40 -6.22 -6.11
C THR A 44 5.34 -6.56 -4.96
N ARG A 45 6.60 -6.91 -5.27
CA ARG A 45 7.61 -7.18 -4.23
C ARG A 45 7.88 -5.97 -3.36
N ALA A 46 7.98 -4.78 -3.96
CA ALA A 46 8.22 -3.55 -3.21
C ALA A 46 7.06 -3.24 -2.24
N ALA A 47 5.81 -3.34 -2.69
CA ALA A 47 4.63 -3.13 -1.86
C ALA A 47 4.56 -4.13 -0.69
N ILE A 48 4.75 -5.43 -0.97
CA ILE A 48 4.74 -6.47 0.07
C ILE A 48 5.85 -6.23 1.09
N GLN A 49 7.06 -5.88 0.64
CA GLN A 49 8.18 -5.63 1.53
C GLN A 49 7.92 -4.40 2.42
N GLN A 50 7.41 -3.30 1.87
CA GLN A 50 7.05 -2.11 2.66
C GLN A 50 6.01 -2.46 3.74
N MET A 51 4.94 -3.17 3.37
CA MET A 51 3.88 -3.58 4.31
C MET A 51 4.42 -4.52 5.40
N ALA A 52 5.21 -5.52 5.02
CA ALA A 52 5.80 -6.46 5.97
C ALA A 52 6.75 -5.77 6.96
N THR A 53 7.57 -4.83 6.48
CA THR A 53 8.45 -4.03 7.35
C THR A 53 7.64 -3.17 8.32
N ALA A 54 6.59 -2.49 7.85
CA ALA A 54 5.74 -1.69 8.73
C ALA A 54 5.10 -2.54 9.83
N LEU A 55 4.50 -3.69 9.46
CA LEU A 55 3.93 -4.61 10.45
C LEU A 55 4.98 -5.09 11.45
N LYS A 56 6.18 -5.45 10.98
CA LYS A 56 7.27 -5.88 11.86
C LYS A 56 7.64 -4.79 12.86
N THR A 57 7.76 -3.55 12.43
CA THR A 57 8.10 -2.41 13.30
C THR A 57 7.06 -2.13 14.38
N HIS A 58 5.78 -2.41 14.13
CA HIS A 58 4.70 -2.09 15.07
C HIS A 58 4.22 -3.27 15.92
N LEU A 59 4.57 -4.51 15.56
CA LEU A 59 4.08 -5.72 16.22
C LEU A 59 5.17 -6.57 16.91
N GLN A 60 6.44 -6.18 16.79
CA GLN A 60 7.57 -6.82 17.47
C GLN A 60 8.30 -5.79 18.32
#